data_AF-A0A1H4QHH9-F1
#
_entry.id   AF-A0A1H4QHH9-F1
#
_cell.length_a   1.000
_cell.length_b   1.000
_cell.length_c   1.000
_cell.angle_alpha   90.00
_cell.angle_beta   90.00
_cell.angle_gamma   90.00
#
_symmetry.space_group_name_H-M   'P 1'
#
loop_
_entity.id
_entity.type
_entity.pdbx_description
1 polymer ?
#
loop_
_entity_poly.entity_id
_entity_poly.type
_entity_poly.pdbx_seq_one_letter_code
_entity_poly.pdbx_strand_id
1 'polypeptide(L)'
;MSRTRFMALLSVMTTLGLLATTALAACSSEDEKASYSYETAPCPNPNIPEVGPSANLGPEFTCGYLTVPENRDKPDGRTIRIAVARAKATSATPKRDPIVFITHGPGGLAFLDAVREVAAGMNADREVIFPAQRGNYHSDPQLTCPDYDAFADGTALGLKFAAASTGEQNLAAVKACREHLTTTGADLASYNTKENAADIADLRKALDVEEWNVYGVSYGTNVAQVLLRDHPEGIRSMVMDSVSPISQNIFKEGWPAAAGMYQGIFDACASQPACAAAYPNLKEEFTAAVNRLNQTPMAATVNNAEGKPVEVVVDGYTLAWVVTGQSYTGPTAFATIPSMIHTAANGDVREAAEVRLGRAAPPGLAGYGLAFGAYCREVASWTSEQEVLSAGKAALPGFPDEVLRLIMVSGRVFSECAAWDVGGTTPADRALVESDVPSLLMGGVLDGVTPARWADVVAKGLENSEAIAIPGVGHDVISQSPCARSMMDAFFDDPNRPVDRSCLNDITIPPFETP
;
A
#
# COMPACT_ATOMS: atom_id res chain seq x y z
N MET A 1 -95.58 15.38 -20.88
CA MET A 1 -94.80 14.26 -20.29
C MET A 1 -93.49 14.87 -19.78
N SER A 2 -93.03 14.72 -18.53
CA SER A 2 -93.57 14.01 -17.37
C SER A 2 -93.24 14.75 -16.04
N ARG A 3 -94.29 15.05 -15.26
CA ARG A 3 -94.38 14.99 -13.78
C ARG A 3 -93.34 15.69 -12.85
N THR A 4 -93.83 16.79 -12.23
CA THR A 4 -93.88 17.15 -10.78
C THR A 4 -92.58 17.45 -10.00
N ARG A 5 -92.38 18.67 -9.46
CA ARG A 5 -92.81 19.22 -8.12
C ARG A 5 -92.06 18.56 -6.94
N PHE A 6 -91.57 19.23 -5.88
CA PHE A 6 -91.82 20.58 -5.30
C PHE A 6 -90.76 20.96 -4.23
N MET A 7 -90.58 22.27 -3.90
CA MET A 7 -89.94 22.84 -2.66
C MET A 7 -88.47 22.45 -2.35
N ALA A 8 -87.60 23.21 -1.65
CA ALA A 8 -87.47 24.62 -1.22
C ALA A 8 -85.94 24.87 -0.94
N LEU A 9 -85.37 25.93 -0.33
CA LEU A 9 -85.82 27.16 0.35
C LEU A 9 -84.69 28.25 0.22
N LEU A 10 -84.83 29.42 0.84
CA LEU A 10 -83.79 30.48 0.92
C LEU A 10 -82.81 30.31 2.11
N SER A 11 -81.55 30.77 1.95
CA SER A 11 -80.79 31.65 2.90
C SER A 11 -79.39 31.94 2.31
N VAL A 12 -79.03 33.18 1.96
CA VAL A 12 -78.56 34.30 2.81
C VAL A 12 -77.09 34.14 3.26
N MET A 13 -76.26 35.10 2.86
CA MET A 13 -74.86 35.25 3.25
C MET A 13 -74.72 35.72 4.71
N THR A 14 -73.72 35.21 5.42
CA THR A 14 -73.07 35.95 6.52
C THR A 14 -71.58 35.66 6.53
N THR A 15 -70.76 36.71 6.40
CA THR A 15 -69.30 36.65 6.52
C THR A 15 -68.86 36.58 7.98
N LEU A 16 -67.93 35.69 8.31
CA LEU A 16 -67.12 35.77 9.53
C LEU A 16 -65.65 35.51 9.17
N GLY A 17 -64.79 36.50 9.40
CA GLY A 17 -63.35 36.34 9.23
C GLY A 17 -62.73 35.67 10.46
N LEU A 18 -61.71 34.83 10.25
CA LEU A 18 -60.90 34.25 11.31
C LEU A 18 -59.43 34.58 11.09
N LEU A 19 -58.73 34.90 12.17
CA LEU A 19 -57.33 35.33 12.14
C LEU A 19 -56.40 34.17 11.77
N ALA A 20 -55.45 34.42 10.87
CA ALA A 20 -54.34 33.51 10.62
C ALA A 20 -53.19 33.79 11.61
N THR A 21 -53.04 32.94 12.63
CA THR A 21 -51.83 32.88 13.45
C THR A 21 -50.74 32.11 12.70
N THR A 22 -49.75 32.82 12.16
CA THR A 22 -48.57 32.21 11.54
C THR A 22 -47.67 31.59 12.60
N ALA A 23 -47.71 30.27 12.72
CA ALA A 23 -46.70 29.53 13.46
C ALA A 23 -45.39 29.51 12.65
N LEU A 24 -44.37 30.21 13.14
CA LEU A 24 -43.00 30.05 12.67
C LEU A 24 -42.49 28.69 13.16
N ALA A 25 -42.63 27.67 12.32
CA ALA A 25 -41.91 26.42 12.49
C ALA A 25 -40.42 26.71 12.28
N ALA A 26 -39.66 26.76 13.37
CA ALA A 26 -38.21 26.70 13.28
C ALA A 26 -37.85 25.29 12.81
N CYS A 27 -37.48 25.15 11.53
CA CYS A 27 -36.75 23.99 11.06
C CYS A 27 -35.35 24.05 11.69
N SER A 28 -35.23 23.52 12.90
CA SER A 28 -33.96 22.96 13.33
C SER A 28 -33.63 21.85 12.33
N SER A 29 -32.59 22.03 11.54
CA SER A 29 -31.84 20.89 11.03
C SER A 29 -31.46 20.07 12.25
N GLU A 30 -31.95 18.83 12.35
CA GLU A 30 -31.34 17.86 13.23
C GLU A 30 -29.93 17.68 12.68
N ASP A 31 -28.92 18.17 13.40
CA ASP A 31 -27.52 17.96 13.05
C ASP A 31 -27.30 16.45 13.00
N GLU A 32 -27.14 15.92 11.79
CA GLU A 32 -26.85 14.52 11.55
C GLU A 32 -25.56 14.20 12.30
N LYS A 33 -25.72 13.46 13.40
CA LYS A 33 -24.67 13.33 14.40
C LYS A 33 -23.48 12.64 13.76
N ALA A 34 -22.40 13.41 13.55
CA ALA A 34 -21.23 12.94 12.82
C ALA A 34 -20.78 11.57 13.34
N SER A 35 -20.68 10.60 12.42
CA SER A 35 -20.31 9.21 12.71
C SER A 35 -18.84 9.05 13.11
N TYR A 36 -18.08 10.15 13.06
CA TYR A 36 -16.66 10.23 13.34
C TYR A 36 -16.34 11.23 14.46
N SER A 37 -15.24 11.00 15.17
CA SER A 37 -14.68 11.97 16.12
C SER A 37 -13.16 11.80 16.24
N TYR A 38 -12.43 12.88 16.52
CA TYR A 38 -11.00 12.83 16.83
C TYR A 38 -10.73 13.21 18.28
N GLU A 39 -9.94 12.39 18.98
CA GLU A 39 -9.45 12.69 20.33
C GLU A 39 -7.92 12.64 20.39
N THR A 40 -7.30 13.61 21.08
CA THR A 40 -5.85 13.60 21.31
C THR A 40 -5.46 12.58 22.37
N ALA A 41 -4.38 11.84 22.13
CA ALA A 41 -3.85 10.84 23.05
C ALA A 41 -2.32 10.99 23.21
N PRO A 42 -1.71 10.49 24.30
CA PRO A 42 -0.26 10.38 24.40
C PRO A 42 0.30 9.56 23.23
N CYS A 43 1.39 10.01 22.64
CA CYS A 43 2.11 9.19 21.65
C CYS A 43 2.69 7.93 22.32
N PRO A 44 2.72 6.78 21.63
CA PRO A 44 3.32 5.55 22.15
C PRO A 44 4.81 5.75 22.40
N ASN A 45 5.28 5.34 23.59
CA ASN A 45 6.68 5.42 23.99
C ASN A 45 7.04 4.21 24.89
N PRO A 46 7.87 3.26 24.43
CA PRO A 46 8.42 3.17 23.07
C PRO A 46 7.31 3.06 22.02
N ASN A 47 7.61 3.46 20.77
CA ASN A 47 6.65 3.39 19.68
C ASN A 47 6.43 1.93 19.24
N ILE A 48 7.49 1.30 18.72
CA ILE A 48 7.48 -0.12 18.34
C ILE A 48 8.62 -0.82 19.11
N PRO A 49 8.35 -1.41 20.29
CA PRO A 49 9.34 -2.07 21.13
C PRO A 49 10.22 -3.08 20.40
N GLU A 50 9.63 -3.81 19.44
CA GLU A 50 10.23 -4.91 18.69
C GLU A 50 11.24 -4.44 17.64
N VAL A 51 11.12 -3.19 17.17
CA VAL A 51 12.09 -2.52 16.28
C VAL A 51 13.13 -1.74 17.09
N GLY A 52 12.76 -1.28 18.29
CA GLY A 52 13.65 -0.60 19.22
C GLY A 52 13.72 0.93 19.02
N PRO A 53 14.73 1.61 19.61
CA PRO A 53 14.71 3.06 19.76
C PRO A 53 14.69 3.89 18.47
N SER A 54 15.13 3.32 17.34
CA SER A 54 15.08 3.96 16.02
C SER A 54 13.66 4.16 15.49
N ALA A 55 12.67 3.44 16.04
CA ALA A 55 11.26 3.63 15.71
C ALA A 55 10.56 4.66 16.61
N ASN A 56 11.20 5.23 17.63
CA ASN A 56 10.51 6.13 18.57
C ASN A 56 10.14 7.48 17.95
N LEU A 57 8.92 7.94 18.22
CA LEU A 57 8.44 9.26 17.83
C LEU A 57 9.16 10.36 18.63
N GLY A 58 9.64 11.39 17.94
CA GLY A 58 10.25 12.58 18.54
C GLY A 58 9.26 13.58 19.16
N PRO A 59 9.76 14.64 19.83
CA PRO A 59 8.94 15.67 20.48
C PRO A 59 8.11 16.54 19.53
N GLU A 60 8.40 16.50 18.23
CA GLU A 60 7.64 17.15 17.15
C GLU A 60 6.27 16.50 16.89
N PHE A 61 6.09 15.25 17.32
CA PHE A 61 4.84 14.51 17.13
C PHE A 61 3.79 14.83 18.20
N THR A 62 2.54 14.89 17.75
CA THR A 62 1.34 14.73 18.59
C THR A 62 0.53 13.56 18.07
N CYS A 63 -0.21 12.89 18.95
CA CYS A 63 -0.96 11.69 18.58
C CYS A 63 -2.43 11.78 19.00
N GLY A 64 -3.23 10.87 18.45
CA GLY A 64 -4.65 10.77 18.75
C GLY A 64 -5.30 9.59 18.06
N TYR A 65 -6.60 9.49 18.26
CA TYR A 65 -7.45 8.47 17.67
C TYR A 65 -8.60 9.12 16.91
N LEU A 66 -8.78 8.71 15.66
CA LEU A 66 -10.03 8.90 14.93
C LEU A 66 -10.95 7.72 15.24
N THR A 67 -12.09 7.98 15.86
CA THR A 67 -13.17 6.99 16.00
C THR A 67 -14.06 7.08 14.76
N VAL A 68 -14.39 5.93 14.14
CA VAL A 68 -15.21 5.80 12.92
C VAL A 68 -16.03 4.51 12.97
N PRO A 69 -17.09 4.34 12.16
CA PRO A 69 -17.74 3.04 11.97
C PRO A 69 -16.76 2.01 11.39
N GLU A 70 -16.82 0.77 11.86
CA GLU A 70 -16.10 -0.33 11.21
C GLU A 70 -16.59 -0.56 9.79
N ASN A 71 -17.90 -0.47 9.59
CA ASN A 71 -18.59 -0.80 8.36
C ASN A 71 -19.62 0.30 8.10
N ARG A 72 -19.44 1.11 7.07
CA ARG A 72 -20.31 2.27 6.77
C ARG A 72 -21.65 1.87 6.17
N ASP A 73 -21.80 0.62 5.70
CA ASP A 73 -23.12 0.03 5.39
C ASP A 73 -23.90 -0.36 6.67
N LYS A 74 -23.28 -0.27 7.85
CA LYS A 74 -23.87 -0.52 9.18
C LYS A 74 -23.52 0.64 10.16
N PRO A 75 -24.02 1.88 9.93
CA PRO A 75 -23.58 3.07 10.67
C PRO A 75 -23.84 3.01 12.19
N ASP A 76 -24.93 2.36 12.63
CA ASP A 76 -25.22 2.10 14.06
C ASP A 76 -24.46 0.88 14.64
N GLY A 77 -23.49 0.35 13.90
CA GLY A 77 -22.73 -0.85 14.22
C GLY A 77 -21.55 -0.61 15.16
N ARG A 78 -20.55 -1.50 15.07
CA ARG A 78 -19.31 -1.37 15.85
C ARG A 78 -18.49 -0.19 15.31
N THR A 79 -17.93 0.62 16.20
CA THR A 79 -16.90 1.61 15.86
C THR A 79 -15.50 1.06 16.14
N ILE A 80 -14.52 1.60 15.42
CA ILE A 80 -13.09 1.30 15.58
C ILE A 80 -12.34 2.62 15.79
N ARG A 81 -11.12 2.55 16.34
CA ARG A 81 -10.24 3.70 16.53
C ARG A 81 -8.98 3.54 15.68
N ILE A 82 -8.77 4.50 14.78
CA ILE A 82 -7.61 4.60 13.92
C ILE A 82 -6.57 5.48 14.61
N ALA A 83 -5.38 4.96 14.87
CA ALA A 83 -4.31 5.77 15.45
C ALA A 83 -3.78 6.79 14.42
N VAL A 84 -3.46 8.01 14.87
CA VAL A 84 -2.92 9.07 14.01
C VAL A 84 -1.73 9.71 14.72
N ALA A 85 -0.60 9.82 14.02
CA ALA A 85 0.53 10.64 14.41
C ALA A 85 0.55 11.92 13.54
N ARG A 86 0.86 13.07 14.13
CA ARG A 86 0.92 14.37 13.46
C ARG A 86 2.26 15.02 13.74
N ALA A 87 3.11 15.13 12.73
CA ALA A 87 4.39 15.80 12.81
C ALA A 87 4.22 17.28 12.53
N LYS A 88 4.49 18.13 13.52
CA LYS A 88 4.44 19.60 13.33
C LYS A 88 5.48 20.04 12.31
N ALA A 89 5.15 21.06 11.54
CA ALA A 89 6.10 21.74 10.66
C ALA A 89 7.31 22.27 11.45
N THR A 90 8.51 22.20 10.87
CA THR A 90 9.71 22.82 11.45
C THR A 90 9.78 24.34 11.20
N SER A 91 9.16 24.81 10.10
CA SER A 91 9.05 26.23 9.75
C SER A 91 8.30 27.03 10.83
N ALA A 92 8.85 28.20 11.17
CA ALA A 92 8.18 29.18 12.04
C ALA A 92 6.95 29.85 11.38
N THR A 93 6.81 29.73 10.06
CA THR A 93 5.64 30.17 9.29
C THR A 93 5.16 28.99 8.44
N PRO A 94 4.45 28.02 9.04
CA PRO A 94 3.98 26.85 8.32
C PRO A 94 2.93 27.22 7.26
N LYS A 95 2.93 26.48 6.16
CA LYS A 95 1.84 26.49 5.19
C LYS A 95 0.61 25.82 5.81
N ARG A 96 -0.58 26.19 5.34
CA ARG A 96 -1.87 25.83 5.99
C ARG A 96 -2.44 24.50 5.50
N ASP A 97 -2.02 24.06 4.32
CA ASP A 97 -2.34 22.80 3.68
C ASP A 97 -1.42 21.70 4.22
N PRO A 98 -1.87 20.84 5.16
CA PRO A 98 -1.04 19.72 5.63
C PRO A 98 -0.88 18.66 4.53
N ILE A 99 0.08 17.77 4.72
CA ILE A 99 0.21 16.54 3.92
C ILE A 99 -0.40 15.39 4.71
N VAL A 100 -1.34 14.64 4.13
CA VAL A 100 -1.74 13.33 4.67
C VAL A 100 -0.94 12.24 3.96
N PHE A 101 -0.14 11.50 4.72
CA PHE A 101 0.66 10.40 4.23
C PHE A 101 -0.10 9.08 4.36
N ILE A 102 -0.34 8.41 3.24
CA ILE A 102 -1.00 7.11 3.18
C ILE A 102 0.06 6.05 2.92
N THR A 103 0.42 5.37 4.01
CA THR A 103 1.38 4.28 4.11
C THR A 103 1.23 3.18 3.07
N HIS A 104 2.37 2.56 2.73
CA HIS A 104 2.45 1.34 1.94
C HIS A 104 1.66 0.16 2.57
N GLY A 105 1.63 -1.00 1.92
CA GLY A 105 0.98 -2.19 2.48
C GLY A 105 0.29 -3.04 1.41
N PRO A 106 -0.96 -3.51 1.64
CA PRO A 106 -1.83 -3.19 2.76
C PRO A 106 -1.32 -3.74 4.11
N GLY A 107 -1.71 -3.09 5.21
CA GLY A 107 -1.29 -3.43 6.58
C GLY A 107 0.04 -2.82 7.04
N GLY A 108 0.59 -1.82 6.34
CA GLY A 108 1.89 -1.19 6.63
C GLY A 108 1.90 -0.32 7.90
N LEU A 109 3.09 -0.07 8.45
CA LEU A 109 3.30 0.58 9.76
C LEU A 109 3.47 2.11 9.64
N ALA A 110 2.35 2.84 9.64
CA ALA A 110 2.37 4.29 9.44
C ALA A 110 3.20 5.08 10.46
N PHE A 111 3.31 4.59 11.70
CA PHE A 111 4.11 5.25 12.74
C PHE A 111 5.62 4.96 12.58
N LEU A 112 6.00 3.96 11.77
CA LEU A 112 7.39 3.72 11.37
C LEU A 112 7.75 4.56 10.13
N ASP A 113 6.82 4.70 9.17
CA ASP A 113 6.94 5.67 8.07
C ASP A 113 7.10 7.09 8.62
N ALA A 114 6.27 7.47 9.60
CA ALA A 114 6.29 8.77 10.25
C ALA A 114 7.71 9.19 10.69
N VAL A 115 8.45 8.30 11.34
CA VAL A 115 9.82 8.56 11.78
C VAL A 115 10.78 8.72 10.59
N ARG A 116 10.64 7.87 9.55
CA ARG A 116 11.48 7.94 8.35
C ARG A 116 11.26 9.23 7.57
N GLU A 117 10.01 9.56 7.28
CA GLU A 117 9.65 10.72 6.45
C GLU A 117 9.96 12.05 7.15
N VAL A 118 9.79 12.12 8.47
CA VAL A 118 10.22 13.30 9.26
C VAL A 118 11.74 13.40 9.33
N ALA A 119 12.47 12.28 9.47
CA ALA A 119 13.93 12.29 9.39
C ALA A 119 14.45 12.68 7.99
N ALA A 120 13.69 12.38 6.93
CA ALA A 120 13.93 12.85 5.57
C ALA A 120 13.48 14.31 5.32
N GLY A 121 12.88 14.97 6.32
CA GLY A 121 12.49 16.39 6.27
C GLY A 121 11.11 16.69 5.69
N MET A 122 10.20 15.71 5.61
CA MET A 122 8.86 15.92 5.02
C MET A 122 8.04 17.02 5.70
N ASN A 123 8.23 17.22 7.00
CA ASN A 123 7.62 18.28 7.79
C ASN A 123 8.41 19.61 7.76
N ALA A 124 9.19 19.88 6.70
CA ALA A 124 9.97 21.12 6.60
C ALA A 124 9.08 22.36 6.77
N ASP A 125 8.02 22.48 5.96
CA ASP A 125 7.17 23.68 5.92
C ASP A 125 5.67 23.45 6.16
N ARG A 126 5.24 22.19 6.29
CA ARG A 126 3.85 21.76 6.52
C ARG A 126 3.77 20.79 7.70
N GLU A 127 2.59 20.70 8.30
CA GLU A 127 2.28 19.56 9.16
C GLU A 127 2.11 18.30 8.28
N VAL A 128 2.59 17.16 8.77
CA VAL A 128 2.38 15.87 8.11
C VAL A 128 1.57 14.96 9.03
N ILE A 129 0.49 14.40 8.49
CA ILE A 129 -0.49 13.59 9.20
C ILE A 129 -0.32 12.14 8.73
N PHE A 130 0.02 11.25 9.64
CA PHE A 130 0.25 9.82 9.43
C PHE A 130 -0.86 9.01 10.12
N PRO A 131 -2.03 8.84 9.47
CA PRO A 131 -3.02 7.88 9.91
C PRO A 131 -2.51 6.46 9.73
N ALA A 132 -2.59 5.66 10.79
CA ALA A 132 -2.49 4.22 10.68
C ALA A 132 -3.62 3.69 9.79
N GLN A 133 -3.40 2.54 9.17
CA GLN A 133 -4.47 1.84 8.47
C GLN A 133 -5.40 1.14 9.48
N ARG A 134 -6.64 0.86 9.07
CA ARG A 134 -7.61 0.11 9.91
C ARG A 134 -7.09 -1.29 10.22
N GLY A 135 -7.19 -1.70 11.49
CA GLY A 135 -6.66 -2.99 11.96
C GLY A 135 -5.13 -3.06 12.12
N ASN A 136 -4.40 -1.95 11.99
CA ASN A 136 -2.94 -1.91 12.18
C ASN A 136 -2.52 -1.96 13.66
N TYR A 137 -1.22 -2.18 13.92
CA TYR A 137 -0.60 -2.34 15.25
C TYR A 137 -0.96 -1.26 16.29
N HIS A 138 -1.16 0.01 15.89
CA HIS A 138 -1.58 1.06 16.84
C HIS A 138 -3.10 1.31 16.91
N SER A 139 -3.86 0.77 15.96
CA SER A 139 -5.32 0.93 15.87
C SER A 139 -6.04 -0.05 16.79
N ASP A 140 -7.32 0.20 17.05
CA ASP A 140 -8.18 -0.62 17.91
C ASP A 140 -9.46 -1.02 17.14
N PRO A 141 -9.68 -2.32 16.85
CA PRO A 141 -8.84 -3.45 17.24
C PRO A 141 -7.53 -3.53 16.44
N GLN A 142 -6.52 -4.15 17.03
CA GLN A 142 -5.33 -4.63 16.33
C GLN A 142 -5.68 -5.93 15.61
N LEU A 143 -5.49 -5.99 14.29
CA LEU A 143 -5.72 -7.18 13.47
C LEU A 143 -4.40 -7.71 12.89
N THR A 144 -3.45 -7.96 13.78
CA THR A 144 -2.12 -8.53 13.47
C THR A 144 -2.13 -10.06 13.60
N CYS A 145 -1.18 -10.75 12.96
CA CYS A 145 -1.11 -12.22 12.96
C CYS A 145 0.26 -12.73 13.47
N PRO A 146 0.57 -12.63 14.78
CA PRO A 146 1.87 -13.03 15.32
C PRO A 146 2.24 -14.50 15.02
N ASP A 147 1.27 -15.41 15.02
CA ASP A 147 1.51 -16.82 14.67
C ASP A 147 1.80 -17.01 13.17
N TYR A 148 1.24 -16.17 12.29
CA TYR A 148 1.57 -16.18 10.87
C TYR A 148 2.96 -15.62 10.62
N ASP A 149 3.35 -14.52 11.27
CA ASP A 149 4.70 -13.98 11.17
C ASP A 149 5.75 -14.96 11.71
N ALA A 150 5.51 -15.58 12.87
CA ALA A 150 6.39 -16.60 13.45
C ALA A 150 6.59 -17.81 12.51
N PHE A 151 5.58 -18.12 11.68
CA PHE A 151 5.74 -19.04 10.57
C PHE A 151 6.50 -18.41 9.39
N ALA A 152 6.02 -17.32 8.82
CA ALA A 152 6.49 -16.77 7.54
C ALA A 152 7.93 -16.23 7.59
N ASP A 153 8.30 -15.61 8.70
CA ASP A 153 9.59 -14.95 8.93
C ASP A 153 10.43 -15.60 10.03
N GLY A 154 9.93 -16.66 10.66
CA GLY A 154 10.71 -17.59 11.47
C GLY A 154 10.86 -18.94 10.78
N THR A 155 9.83 -19.79 10.92
CA THR A 155 9.88 -21.22 10.52
C THR A 155 10.17 -21.41 9.03
N ALA A 156 9.57 -20.62 8.15
CA ALA A 156 9.69 -20.74 6.71
C ALA A 156 11.06 -20.30 6.15
N LEU A 157 11.90 -19.61 6.93
CA LEU A 157 13.28 -19.32 6.54
C LEU A 157 14.08 -20.61 6.30
N GLY A 158 13.84 -21.65 7.10
CA GLY A 158 14.51 -22.95 6.98
C GLY A 158 13.84 -23.93 6.01
N LEU A 159 12.88 -23.48 5.17
CA LEU A 159 12.08 -24.35 4.31
C LEU A 159 12.23 -24.00 2.83
N LYS A 160 12.07 -25.00 1.95
CA LYS A 160 11.86 -24.76 0.52
C LYS A 160 10.53 -24.03 0.34
N PHE A 161 10.56 -22.73 0.04
CA PHE A 161 9.36 -21.91 -0.06
C PHE A 161 8.31 -22.50 -1.00
N ALA A 162 8.70 -23.04 -2.16
CA ALA A 162 7.79 -23.61 -3.15
C ALA A 162 7.24 -25.02 -2.81
N ALA A 163 7.66 -25.67 -1.72
CA ALA A 163 7.20 -27.02 -1.37
C ALA A 163 5.72 -27.06 -0.94
N ALA A 164 5.00 -28.13 -1.28
CA ALA A 164 3.60 -28.32 -0.91
C ALA A 164 3.40 -28.30 0.63
N SER A 165 4.25 -28.99 1.37
CA SER A 165 4.23 -29.03 2.85
C SER A 165 4.50 -27.67 3.52
N THR A 166 5.21 -26.76 2.85
CA THR A 166 5.37 -25.38 3.31
C THR A 166 4.08 -24.59 3.08
N GLY A 167 3.37 -24.86 1.98
CA GLY A 167 2.05 -24.30 1.70
C GLY A 167 0.97 -24.78 2.67
N GLU A 168 1.00 -26.05 3.09
CA GLU A 168 0.07 -26.59 4.09
C GLU A 168 0.23 -25.90 5.46
N GLN A 169 1.48 -25.66 5.89
CA GLN A 169 1.78 -24.94 7.14
C GLN A 169 1.40 -23.45 7.06
N ASN A 170 1.74 -22.78 5.96
CA ASN A 170 1.30 -21.42 5.67
C ASN A 170 -0.23 -21.27 5.76
N LEU A 171 -0.97 -22.16 5.09
CA LEU A 171 -2.44 -22.16 5.11
C LEU A 171 -3.02 -22.45 6.51
N ALA A 172 -2.36 -23.30 7.30
CA ALA A 172 -2.73 -23.53 8.69
C ALA A 172 -2.56 -22.25 9.53
N ALA A 173 -1.47 -21.51 9.35
CA ALA A 173 -1.21 -20.25 10.04
C ALA A 173 -2.22 -19.14 9.65
N VAL A 174 -2.59 -19.03 8.36
CA VAL A 174 -3.66 -18.10 7.92
C VAL A 174 -5.00 -18.45 8.56
N LYS A 175 -5.36 -19.75 8.60
CA LYS A 175 -6.60 -20.21 9.26
C LYS A 175 -6.60 -19.88 10.75
N ALA A 176 -5.50 -20.14 11.45
CA ALA A 176 -5.35 -19.83 12.87
C ALA A 176 -5.50 -18.32 13.14
N CYS A 177 -4.86 -17.47 12.33
CA CYS A 177 -5.04 -16.02 12.49
C CYS A 177 -6.49 -15.59 12.18
N ARG A 178 -7.10 -16.09 11.10
CA ARG A 178 -8.48 -15.76 10.76
C ARG A 178 -9.45 -16.13 11.88
N GLU A 179 -9.29 -17.32 12.46
CA GLU A 179 -10.06 -17.77 13.63
C GLU A 179 -9.85 -16.82 14.81
N HIS A 180 -8.60 -16.55 15.19
CA HIS A 180 -8.25 -15.62 16.25
C HIS A 180 -8.90 -14.25 16.06
N LEU A 181 -8.74 -13.62 14.90
CA LEU A 181 -9.29 -12.29 14.62
C LEU A 181 -10.82 -12.27 14.63
N THR A 182 -11.50 -13.34 14.19
CA THR A 182 -12.97 -13.39 14.33
C THR A 182 -13.44 -13.44 15.79
N THR A 183 -12.65 -13.94 16.74
CA THR A 183 -13.02 -13.89 18.17
C THR A 183 -13.08 -12.47 18.74
N THR A 184 -12.42 -11.50 18.10
CA THR A 184 -12.51 -10.07 18.46
C THR A 184 -13.84 -9.42 18.06
N GLY A 185 -14.69 -10.12 17.30
CA GLY A 185 -15.92 -9.59 16.72
C GLY A 185 -15.71 -8.70 15.49
N ALA A 186 -14.52 -8.73 14.87
CA ALA A 186 -14.22 -7.94 13.69
C ALA A 186 -14.93 -8.41 12.42
N ASP A 187 -15.50 -7.46 11.69
CA ASP A 187 -16.06 -7.67 10.35
C ASP A 187 -14.91 -7.64 9.33
N LEU A 188 -14.21 -8.78 9.16
CA LEU A 188 -13.02 -8.88 8.32
C LEU A 188 -13.23 -8.42 6.86
N ALA A 189 -14.47 -8.44 6.34
CA ALA A 189 -14.78 -7.93 5.01
C ALA A 189 -14.77 -6.39 4.92
N SER A 190 -14.79 -5.71 6.07
CA SER A 190 -14.74 -4.24 6.20
C SER A 190 -13.31 -3.69 6.30
N TYR A 191 -12.29 -4.56 6.35
CA TYR A 191 -10.87 -4.16 6.28
C TYR A 191 -10.46 -4.18 4.81
N ASN A 192 -10.88 -3.14 4.10
CA ASN A 192 -10.76 -2.99 2.66
C ASN A 192 -10.41 -1.53 2.30
N THR A 193 -10.01 -1.29 1.05
CA THR A 193 -9.52 -0.01 0.54
C THR A 193 -10.59 1.08 0.54
N LYS A 194 -11.85 0.74 0.25
CA LYS A 194 -12.99 1.68 0.27
C LYS A 194 -13.19 2.26 1.67
N GLU A 195 -13.27 1.39 2.67
CA GLU A 195 -13.47 1.82 4.05
C GLU A 195 -12.23 2.53 4.60
N ASN A 196 -11.01 2.12 4.20
CA ASN A 196 -9.79 2.85 4.56
C ASN A 196 -9.78 4.27 3.95
N ALA A 197 -10.19 4.44 2.68
CA ALA A 197 -10.27 5.75 2.05
C ALA A 197 -11.31 6.66 2.74
N ALA A 198 -12.45 6.09 3.15
CA ALA A 198 -13.45 6.80 3.93
C ALA A 198 -12.95 7.23 5.32
N ASP A 199 -12.06 6.46 5.97
CA ASP A 199 -11.40 6.87 7.22
C ASP A 199 -10.51 8.10 7.01
N ILE A 200 -9.80 8.18 5.88
CA ILE A 200 -8.99 9.35 5.51
C ILE A 200 -9.91 10.57 5.27
N ALA A 201 -11.03 10.40 4.55
CA ALA A 201 -12.01 11.47 4.33
C ALA A 201 -12.64 11.99 5.63
N ASP A 202 -12.96 11.10 6.57
CA ASP A 202 -13.51 11.48 7.88
C ASP A 202 -12.45 12.09 8.80
N LEU A 203 -11.17 11.68 8.69
CA LEU A 203 -10.05 12.32 9.41
C LEU A 203 -9.93 13.80 9.08
N ARG A 204 -10.03 14.16 7.79
CA ARG A 204 -9.95 15.57 7.34
C ARG A 204 -10.97 16.44 8.06
N LYS A 205 -12.22 15.97 8.11
CA LYS A 205 -13.35 16.65 8.74
C LYS A 205 -13.20 16.69 10.27
N ALA A 206 -12.78 15.58 10.87
CA ALA A 206 -12.58 15.46 12.32
C ALA A 206 -11.45 16.35 12.86
N LEU A 207 -10.47 16.70 12.01
CA LEU A 207 -9.37 17.62 12.31
C LEU A 207 -9.65 19.09 11.92
N ASP A 208 -10.83 19.40 11.37
CA ASP A 208 -11.20 20.73 10.83
C ASP A 208 -10.22 21.25 9.76
N VAL A 209 -9.73 20.35 8.91
CA VAL A 209 -8.81 20.68 7.81
C VAL A 209 -9.62 21.02 6.56
N GLU A 210 -9.61 22.29 6.15
CA GLU A 210 -10.34 22.78 4.97
C GLU A 210 -9.86 22.11 3.68
N GLU A 211 -8.56 22.20 3.41
CA GLU A 211 -7.88 21.58 2.27
C GLU A 211 -6.56 20.93 2.71
N TRP A 212 -6.16 19.85 2.03
CA TRP A 212 -4.88 19.17 2.26
C TRP A 212 -4.29 18.58 0.99
N ASN A 213 -3.03 18.17 1.07
CA ASN A 213 -2.35 17.43 0.01
C ASN A 213 -2.27 15.95 0.40
N VAL A 214 -2.56 15.05 -0.54
CA VAL A 214 -2.50 13.60 -0.30
C VAL A 214 -1.18 13.06 -0.85
N TYR A 215 -0.42 12.31 -0.05
CA TYR A 215 0.72 11.53 -0.52
C TYR A 215 0.47 10.04 -0.25
N GLY A 216 0.28 9.23 -1.29
CA GLY A 216 0.16 7.77 -1.16
C GLY A 216 1.35 7.03 -1.76
N VAL A 217 1.81 5.97 -1.09
CA VAL A 217 2.91 5.10 -1.57
C VAL A 217 2.40 3.69 -1.79
N SER A 218 2.70 3.06 -2.93
CA SER A 218 2.39 1.65 -3.19
C SER A 218 0.88 1.37 -3.04
N TYR A 219 0.46 0.46 -2.14
CA TYR A 219 -0.96 0.29 -1.76
C TYR A 219 -1.66 1.59 -1.32
N GLY A 220 -0.95 2.53 -0.70
CA GLY A 220 -1.46 3.86 -0.39
C GLY A 220 -1.95 4.62 -1.63
N THR A 221 -1.43 4.31 -2.83
CA THR A 221 -1.98 4.83 -4.10
C THR A 221 -3.31 4.20 -4.49
N ASN A 222 -3.60 2.93 -4.10
CA ASN A 222 -4.93 2.35 -4.26
C ASN A 222 -5.94 3.07 -3.36
N VAL A 223 -5.58 3.33 -2.11
CA VAL A 223 -6.40 4.12 -1.17
C VAL A 223 -6.58 5.56 -1.69
N ALA A 224 -5.52 6.19 -2.22
CA ALA A 224 -5.59 7.55 -2.78
C ALA A 224 -6.50 7.63 -4.02
N GLN A 225 -6.44 6.66 -4.94
CA GLN A 225 -7.37 6.56 -6.08
C GLN A 225 -8.83 6.42 -5.61
N VAL A 226 -9.09 5.58 -4.61
CA VAL A 226 -10.45 5.37 -4.08
C VAL A 226 -10.94 6.59 -3.30
N LEU A 227 -10.07 7.26 -2.53
CA LEU A 227 -10.35 8.54 -1.89
C LEU A 227 -10.73 9.60 -2.92
N LEU A 228 -9.99 9.69 -4.04
CA LEU A 228 -10.26 10.64 -5.11
C LEU A 228 -11.60 10.38 -5.82
N ARG A 229 -11.98 9.11 -5.98
CA ARG A 229 -13.24 8.70 -6.61
C ARG A 229 -14.46 8.94 -5.70
N ASP A 230 -14.34 8.56 -4.44
CA ASP A 230 -15.49 8.43 -3.53
C ASP A 230 -15.62 9.64 -2.57
N HIS A 231 -14.54 10.37 -2.32
CA HIS A 231 -14.44 11.49 -1.37
C HIS A 231 -13.45 12.60 -1.80
N PRO A 232 -13.59 13.21 -3.00
CA PRO A 232 -12.65 14.22 -3.50
C PRO A 232 -12.61 15.53 -2.70
N GLU A 233 -13.60 15.80 -1.84
CA GLU A 233 -13.78 17.11 -1.22
C GLU A 233 -12.64 17.47 -0.26
N GLY A 234 -11.94 18.57 -0.55
CA GLY A 234 -10.82 19.09 0.23
C GLY A 234 -9.45 18.53 -0.16
N ILE A 235 -9.34 17.73 -1.24
CA ILE A 235 -8.06 17.35 -1.82
C ILE A 235 -7.57 18.50 -2.73
N ARG A 236 -6.54 19.23 -2.28
CA ARG A 236 -5.92 20.32 -3.05
C ARG A 236 -5.00 19.78 -4.15
N SER A 237 -4.24 18.74 -3.85
CA SER A 237 -3.36 18.05 -4.80
C SER A 237 -3.03 16.64 -4.30
N MET A 238 -2.61 15.77 -5.22
CA MET A 238 -2.29 14.37 -4.90
C MET A 238 -0.94 13.97 -5.48
N VAL A 239 -0.14 13.26 -4.70
CA VAL A 239 1.09 12.58 -5.12
C VAL A 239 0.91 11.09 -4.90
N MET A 240 1.19 10.32 -5.95
CA MET A 240 1.14 8.86 -5.92
C MET A 240 2.51 8.32 -6.32
N ASP A 241 3.19 7.67 -5.39
CA ASP A 241 4.50 7.04 -5.59
C ASP A 241 4.36 5.53 -5.73
N SER A 242 5.12 4.95 -6.66
CA SER A 242 5.12 3.53 -6.97
C SER A 242 3.71 3.06 -7.26
N VAL A 243 3.08 3.75 -8.22
CA VAL A 243 1.65 3.72 -8.52
C VAL A 243 1.13 2.30 -8.78
N SER A 244 0.17 1.87 -7.97
CA SER A 244 -0.61 0.64 -8.10
C SER A 244 -1.99 0.99 -8.64
N PRO A 245 -2.31 0.77 -9.93
CA PRO A 245 -3.62 1.12 -10.49
C PRO A 245 -4.69 0.15 -9.97
N ILE A 246 -5.81 0.65 -9.43
CA ILE A 246 -6.93 -0.22 -8.99
C ILE A 246 -7.52 -1.05 -10.14
N SER A 247 -7.34 -0.61 -11.38
CA SER A 247 -7.78 -1.29 -12.60
C SER A 247 -6.82 -2.39 -13.08
N GLN A 248 -5.67 -2.59 -12.43
CA GLN A 248 -4.68 -3.62 -12.76
C GLN A 248 -4.59 -4.67 -11.66
N ASN A 249 -4.31 -5.92 -12.04
CA ASN A 249 -4.19 -7.00 -11.07
C ASN A 249 -2.73 -7.24 -10.69
N ILE A 250 -2.32 -6.77 -9.52
CA ILE A 250 -0.92 -6.85 -9.06
C ILE A 250 -0.40 -8.30 -8.93
N PHE A 251 -1.27 -9.30 -8.74
CA PHE A 251 -0.84 -10.70 -8.70
C PHE A 251 -0.50 -11.24 -10.09
N LYS A 252 -1.36 -10.96 -11.07
CA LYS A 252 -1.14 -11.34 -12.47
C LYS A 252 0.09 -10.64 -13.07
N GLU A 253 0.27 -9.38 -12.73
CA GLU A 253 1.31 -8.52 -13.30
C GLU A 253 2.65 -8.56 -12.53
N GLY A 254 2.70 -9.18 -11.34
CA GLY A 254 3.91 -9.22 -10.51
C GLY A 254 5.13 -9.86 -11.20
N TRP A 255 4.93 -10.97 -11.94
CA TRP A 255 6.01 -11.57 -12.73
C TRP A 255 6.43 -10.70 -13.94
N PRO A 256 5.50 -10.13 -14.74
CA PRO A 256 5.81 -9.08 -15.72
C PRO A 256 6.51 -7.82 -15.16
N ALA A 257 6.25 -7.42 -13.91
CA ALA A 257 6.94 -6.32 -13.25
C ALA A 257 8.39 -6.70 -12.91
N ALA A 258 8.57 -7.81 -12.17
CA ALA A 258 9.89 -8.36 -11.83
C ALA A 258 10.77 -8.61 -13.06
N ALA A 259 10.20 -9.16 -14.13
CA ALA A 259 10.91 -9.39 -15.40
C ALA A 259 11.44 -8.09 -16.04
N GLY A 260 10.68 -6.99 -15.93
CA GLY A 260 11.10 -5.66 -16.39
C GLY A 260 12.30 -5.13 -15.60
N MET A 261 12.25 -5.24 -14.27
CA MET A 261 13.38 -4.91 -13.39
C MET A 261 14.61 -5.76 -13.71
N TYR A 262 14.47 -7.08 -13.81
CA TYR A 262 15.60 -7.97 -14.12
C TYR A 262 16.28 -7.59 -15.43
N GLN A 263 15.50 -7.35 -16.49
CA GLN A 263 16.03 -6.93 -17.78
C GLN A 263 16.75 -5.58 -17.68
N GLY A 264 16.20 -4.61 -16.95
CA GLY A 264 16.84 -3.32 -16.68
C GLY A 264 18.20 -3.46 -15.97
N ILE A 265 18.32 -4.37 -15.00
CA ILE A 265 19.61 -4.68 -14.34
C ILE A 265 20.59 -5.35 -15.31
N PHE A 266 20.13 -6.31 -16.14
CA PHE A 266 20.99 -6.98 -17.12
C PHE A 266 21.53 -6.01 -18.18
N ASP A 267 20.67 -5.14 -18.71
CA ASP A 267 21.05 -4.13 -19.71
C ASP A 267 22.02 -3.10 -19.09
N ALA A 268 21.77 -2.70 -17.84
CA ALA A 268 22.68 -1.83 -17.11
C ALA A 268 24.05 -2.48 -16.88
N CYS A 269 24.11 -3.75 -16.44
CA CYS A 269 25.37 -4.46 -16.25
C CYS A 269 26.14 -4.61 -17.58
N ALA A 270 25.45 -4.97 -18.66
CA ALA A 270 26.04 -5.06 -20.00
C ALA A 270 26.57 -3.70 -20.52
N SER A 271 25.97 -2.58 -20.08
CA SER A 271 26.42 -1.22 -20.43
C SER A 271 27.65 -0.75 -19.65
N GLN A 272 27.91 -1.33 -18.46
CA GLN A 272 29.05 -0.97 -17.61
C GLN A 272 30.25 -1.91 -17.87
N PRO A 273 31.40 -1.42 -18.41
CA PRO A 273 32.49 -2.31 -18.84
C PRO A 273 33.05 -3.26 -17.76
N ALA A 274 33.06 -2.83 -16.49
CA ALA A 274 33.50 -3.68 -15.38
C ALA A 274 32.50 -4.83 -15.12
N CYS A 275 31.20 -4.51 -15.01
CA CYS A 275 30.14 -5.50 -14.79
C CYS A 275 30.03 -6.47 -15.97
N ALA A 276 30.06 -5.97 -17.21
CA ALA A 276 30.04 -6.79 -18.42
C ALA A 276 31.24 -7.75 -18.53
N ALA A 277 32.41 -7.36 -18.01
CA ALA A 277 33.60 -8.23 -17.96
C ALA A 277 33.53 -9.27 -16.83
N ALA A 278 32.95 -8.92 -15.68
CA ALA A 278 32.79 -9.83 -14.54
C ALA A 278 31.64 -10.84 -14.72
N TYR A 279 30.53 -10.41 -15.32
CA TYR A 279 29.28 -11.18 -15.40
C TYR A 279 28.71 -11.24 -16.84
N PRO A 280 29.47 -11.76 -17.83
CA PRO A 280 29.11 -11.68 -19.25
C PRO A 280 27.84 -12.46 -19.65
N ASN A 281 27.34 -13.37 -18.81
CA ASN A 281 26.14 -14.18 -19.07
C ASN A 281 25.11 -14.06 -17.94
N LEU A 282 25.02 -12.90 -17.29
CA LEU A 282 24.26 -12.69 -16.05
C LEU A 282 22.79 -13.16 -16.11
N LYS A 283 22.13 -12.97 -17.26
CA LYS A 283 20.73 -13.36 -17.50
C LYS A 283 20.56 -14.89 -17.57
N GLU A 284 21.48 -15.55 -18.25
CA GLU A 284 21.54 -17.00 -18.39
C GLU A 284 21.91 -17.65 -17.04
N GLU A 285 22.86 -17.06 -16.32
CA GLU A 285 23.25 -17.46 -14.96
C GLU A 285 22.08 -17.37 -13.98
N PHE A 286 21.33 -16.26 -13.99
CA PHE A 286 20.13 -16.10 -13.15
C PHE A 286 19.08 -17.17 -13.45
N THR A 287 18.79 -17.38 -14.73
CA THR A 287 17.82 -18.39 -15.17
C THR A 287 18.27 -19.80 -14.76
N ALA A 288 19.55 -20.12 -14.92
CA ALA A 288 20.12 -21.40 -14.49
C ALA A 288 20.10 -21.58 -12.96
N ALA A 289 20.41 -20.53 -12.20
CA ALA A 289 20.37 -20.52 -10.74
C ALA A 289 18.96 -20.77 -10.21
N VAL A 290 17.95 -20.04 -10.72
CA VAL A 290 16.53 -20.24 -10.36
C VAL A 290 16.07 -21.67 -10.65
N ASN A 291 16.40 -22.21 -11.83
CA ASN A 291 16.06 -23.60 -12.18
C ASN A 291 16.74 -24.61 -11.25
N ARG A 292 18.05 -24.46 -11.00
CA ARG A 292 18.80 -25.37 -10.13
C ARG A 292 18.29 -25.32 -8.69
N LEU A 293 18.11 -24.13 -8.13
CA LEU A 293 17.66 -23.95 -6.74
C LEU A 293 16.20 -24.37 -6.55
N ASN A 294 15.35 -24.32 -7.58
CA ASN A 294 14.03 -24.96 -7.50
C ASN A 294 14.12 -26.49 -7.41
N GLN A 295 15.06 -27.13 -8.12
CA GLN A 295 15.22 -28.60 -8.05
C GLN A 295 15.97 -29.05 -6.79
N THR A 296 17.00 -28.31 -6.40
CA THR A 296 17.88 -28.59 -5.25
C THR A 296 18.15 -27.27 -4.53
N PRO A 297 17.26 -26.89 -3.58
CA PRO A 297 17.47 -25.72 -2.73
C PRO A 297 18.77 -25.83 -1.94
N MET A 298 19.39 -24.70 -1.66
CA MET A 298 20.62 -24.62 -0.88
C MET A 298 20.38 -23.85 0.40
N ALA A 299 21.09 -24.21 1.47
CA ALA A 299 21.01 -23.51 2.75
C ALA A 299 22.32 -22.75 3.01
N ALA A 300 22.21 -21.59 3.65
CA ALA A 300 23.36 -20.87 4.21
C ALA A 300 23.07 -20.47 5.66
N THR A 301 24.09 -20.55 6.51
CA THR A 301 24.03 -20.03 7.88
C THR A 301 24.48 -18.57 7.88
N VAL A 302 23.56 -17.70 8.24
CA VAL A 302 23.72 -16.24 8.27
C VAL A 302 23.38 -15.72 9.66
N ASN A 303 23.86 -14.53 10.04
CA ASN A 303 23.61 -13.99 11.38
C ASN A 303 22.44 -13.03 11.38
N ASN A 304 21.57 -13.13 12.39
CA ASN A 304 20.53 -12.13 12.65
C ASN A 304 21.11 -10.86 13.32
N ALA A 305 20.25 -9.88 13.61
CA ALA A 305 20.66 -8.61 14.22
C ALA A 305 21.36 -8.75 15.59
N GLU A 306 21.04 -9.79 16.38
CA GLU A 306 21.74 -10.11 17.64
C GLU A 306 23.01 -10.97 17.45
N GLY A 307 23.44 -11.22 16.21
CA GLY A 307 24.60 -12.05 15.89
C GLY A 307 24.39 -13.55 16.07
N LYS A 308 23.13 -14.03 16.19
CA LYS A 308 22.82 -15.46 16.29
C LYS A 308 22.79 -16.10 14.90
N PRO A 309 23.34 -17.31 14.72
CA PRO A 309 23.25 -18.04 13.46
C PRO A 309 21.81 -18.50 13.20
N VAL A 310 21.33 -18.25 12.00
CA VAL A 310 20.06 -18.69 11.43
C VAL A 310 20.36 -19.45 10.13
N GLU A 311 19.78 -20.63 9.96
CA GLU A 311 19.83 -21.36 8.70
C GLU A 311 18.71 -20.85 7.79
N VAL A 312 19.07 -20.41 6.58
CA VAL A 312 18.13 -19.88 5.59
C VAL A 312 18.25 -20.70 4.30
N VAL A 313 17.12 -21.23 3.82
CA VAL A 313 16.99 -22.00 2.59
C VAL A 313 16.62 -21.06 1.43
N VAL A 314 17.45 -21.10 0.39
CA VAL A 314 17.23 -20.39 -0.87
C VAL A 314 16.84 -21.43 -1.93
N ASP A 315 15.58 -21.38 -2.35
CA ASP A 315 15.09 -22.07 -3.56
C ASP A 315 14.98 -21.10 -4.74
N GLY A 316 14.51 -21.58 -5.89
CA GLY A 316 14.37 -20.77 -7.10
C GLY A 316 13.39 -19.60 -6.96
N TYR A 317 12.34 -19.75 -6.14
CA TYR A 317 11.42 -18.66 -5.84
C TYR A 317 12.09 -17.67 -4.88
N THR A 318 12.73 -18.15 -3.81
CA THR A 318 13.44 -17.27 -2.86
C THR A 318 14.48 -16.41 -3.58
N LEU A 319 15.28 -16.98 -4.50
CA LEU A 319 16.27 -16.21 -5.27
C LEU A 319 15.61 -15.11 -6.12
N ALA A 320 14.57 -15.44 -6.88
CA ALA A 320 13.84 -14.46 -7.69
C ALA A 320 13.22 -13.34 -6.83
N TRP A 321 12.62 -13.72 -5.70
CA TRP A 321 11.98 -12.82 -4.77
C TRP A 321 12.98 -11.87 -4.08
N VAL A 322 14.17 -12.35 -3.66
CA VAL A 322 15.19 -11.46 -3.05
C VAL A 322 15.83 -10.50 -4.04
N VAL A 323 15.97 -10.90 -5.32
CA VAL A 323 16.41 -9.98 -6.39
C VAL A 323 15.35 -8.90 -6.63
N THR A 324 14.08 -9.29 -6.81
CA THR A 324 12.96 -8.34 -6.96
C THR A 324 12.88 -7.40 -5.75
N GLY A 325 13.09 -7.94 -4.55
CA GLY A 325 13.07 -7.21 -3.29
C GLY A 325 14.06 -6.06 -3.23
N GLN A 326 15.19 -6.08 -3.96
CA GLN A 326 16.12 -4.92 -3.94
C GLN A 326 15.45 -3.62 -4.40
N SER A 327 14.33 -3.68 -5.11
CA SER A 327 13.48 -2.53 -5.45
C SER A 327 13.21 -1.62 -4.23
N TYR A 328 12.97 -2.19 -3.05
CA TYR A 328 12.65 -1.45 -1.81
C TYR A 328 13.86 -0.85 -1.09
N THR A 329 15.08 -1.14 -1.55
CA THR A 329 16.33 -0.77 -0.86
C THR A 329 17.18 0.19 -1.70
N GLY A 330 16.83 0.35 -2.98
CA GLY A 330 17.29 1.43 -3.84
C GLY A 330 18.70 1.27 -4.43
N PRO A 331 19.29 2.36 -4.95
CA PRO A 331 20.41 2.28 -5.88
C PRO A 331 21.64 1.51 -5.36
N THR A 332 21.96 1.60 -4.07
CA THR A 332 23.08 0.86 -3.46
C THR A 332 22.84 -0.65 -3.47
N ALA A 333 21.60 -1.08 -3.23
CA ALA A 333 21.21 -2.48 -3.24
C ALA A 333 21.21 -3.09 -4.65
N PHE A 334 20.94 -2.27 -5.68
CA PHE A 334 21.08 -2.71 -7.07
C PHE A 334 22.52 -3.05 -7.44
N ALA A 335 23.51 -2.38 -6.84
CA ALA A 335 24.92 -2.59 -7.15
C ALA A 335 25.39 -4.04 -6.89
N THR A 336 24.80 -4.75 -5.92
CA THR A 336 25.21 -6.11 -5.54
C THR A 336 24.47 -7.21 -6.33
N ILE A 337 23.36 -6.90 -7.01
CA ILE A 337 22.54 -7.91 -7.72
C ILE A 337 23.36 -8.81 -8.66
N PRO A 338 24.29 -8.30 -9.50
CA PRO A 338 25.11 -9.16 -10.35
C PRO A 338 25.97 -10.15 -9.56
N SER A 339 26.57 -9.71 -8.45
CA SER A 339 27.32 -10.57 -7.52
C SER A 339 26.43 -11.63 -6.88
N MET A 340 25.27 -11.25 -6.33
CA MET A 340 24.32 -12.17 -5.71
C MET A 340 23.85 -13.27 -6.68
N ILE A 341 23.57 -12.89 -7.93
CA ILE A 341 23.16 -13.84 -8.98
C ILE A 341 24.33 -14.77 -9.35
N HIS A 342 25.53 -14.22 -9.55
CA HIS A 342 26.70 -14.99 -9.96
C HIS A 342 27.16 -15.99 -8.88
N THR A 343 27.20 -15.56 -7.61
CA THR A 343 27.50 -16.44 -6.47
C THR A 343 26.45 -17.54 -6.34
N ALA A 344 25.16 -17.19 -6.41
CA ALA A 344 24.06 -18.15 -6.37
C ALA A 344 24.09 -19.14 -7.55
N ALA A 345 24.54 -18.71 -8.74
CA ALA A 345 24.76 -19.56 -9.91
C ALA A 345 25.98 -20.50 -9.71
N ASN A 346 27.02 -20.08 -9.00
CA ASN A 346 28.20 -20.89 -8.70
C ASN A 346 28.06 -21.76 -7.44
N GLY A 347 26.96 -21.64 -6.68
CA GLY A 347 26.64 -22.53 -5.56
C GLY A 347 26.95 -21.95 -4.19
N ASP A 348 27.12 -20.63 -4.07
CA ASP A 348 27.07 -19.92 -2.80
C ASP A 348 25.81 -19.06 -2.74
N VAL A 349 24.89 -19.38 -1.84
CA VAL A 349 23.63 -18.64 -1.66
C VAL A 349 23.66 -17.69 -0.46
N ARG A 350 24.84 -17.42 0.12
CA ARG A 350 24.99 -16.63 1.34
C ARG A 350 24.39 -15.23 1.20
N GLU A 351 24.71 -14.49 0.14
CA GLU A 351 24.21 -13.12 -0.06
C GLU A 351 22.67 -13.11 -0.17
N ALA A 352 22.10 -14.03 -0.96
CA ALA A 352 20.65 -14.21 -1.08
C ALA A 352 19.97 -14.59 0.27
N ALA A 353 20.64 -15.38 1.11
CA ALA A 353 20.19 -15.73 2.44
C ALA A 353 20.25 -14.55 3.43
N GLU A 354 21.31 -13.73 3.38
CA GLU A 354 21.44 -12.50 4.17
C GLU A 354 20.34 -11.50 3.80
N VAL A 355 20.02 -11.34 2.50
CA VAL A 355 18.88 -10.54 2.04
C VAL A 355 17.54 -11.11 2.50
N ARG A 356 17.32 -12.44 2.41
CA ARG A 356 16.05 -13.05 2.86
C ARG A 356 15.83 -12.87 4.35
N LEU A 357 16.88 -13.01 5.17
CA LEU A 357 16.82 -12.78 6.61
C LEU A 357 16.64 -11.30 6.94
N GLY A 358 17.34 -10.39 6.25
CA GLY A 358 17.21 -8.94 6.43
C GLY A 358 15.83 -8.38 6.09
N ARG A 359 14.99 -9.17 5.39
CA ARG A 359 13.57 -8.85 5.12
C ARG A 359 12.58 -9.45 6.13
N ALA A 360 13.03 -10.26 7.08
CA ALA A 360 12.15 -10.86 8.08
C ALA A 360 11.70 -9.80 9.11
N ALA A 361 10.40 -9.67 9.33
CA ALA A 361 9.84 -8.75 10.31
C ALA A 361 9.69 -9.38 11.71
N PRO A 362 9.78 -8.60 12.80
CA PRO A 362 9.37 -9.06 14.11
C PRO A 362 7.87 -9.47 14.14
N PRO A 363 7.51 -10.60 14.77
CA PRO A 363 6.12 -11.06 14.78
C PRO A 363 5.12 -10.10 15.42
N GLY A 364 3.93 -10.00 14.83
CA GLY A 364 2.79 -9.30 15.40
C GLY A 364 2.68 -7.82 15.02
N LEU A 365 3.50 -7.33 14.08
CA LEU A 365 3.48 -5.93 13.64
C LEU A 365 2.56 -5.67 12.43
N ALA A 366 2.54 -6.56 11.44
CA ALA A 366 1.83 -6.31 10.18
C ALA A 366 0.30 -6.42 10.34
N GLY A 367 -0.43 -5.46 9.78
CA GLY A 367 -1.90 -5.37 9.84
C GLY A 367 -2.60 -6.32 8.87
N TYR A 368 -2.44 -7.63 9.08
CA TYR A 368 -2.97 -8.68 8.19
C TYR A 368 -4.48 -8.69 8.01
N GLY A 369 -5.25 -8.18 8.98
CA GLY A 369 -6.69 -7.96 8.83
C GLY A 369 -7.02 -7.20 7.54
N LEU A 370 -6.28 -6.12 7.28
CA LEU A 370 -6.37 -5.35 6.04
C LEU A 370 -5.57 -5.96 4.90
N ALA A 371 -4.39 -6.54 5.15
CA ALA A 371 -3.60 -7.17 4.09
C ALA A 371 -4.39 -8.27 3.36
N PHE A 372 -4.91 -9.26 4.09
CA PHE A 372 -5.78 -10.27 3.51
C PHE A 372 -7.16 -9.73 3.12
N GLY A 373 -7.72 -8.78 3.89
CA GLY A 373 -9.00 -8.16 3.54
C GLY A 373 -8.98 -7.53 2.14
N ALA A 374 -8.03 -6.63 1.87
CA ALA A 374 -7.83 -6.02 0.56
C ALA A 374 -7.38 -7.04 -0.50
N TYR A 375 -6.33 -7.83 -0.24
CA TYR A 375 -5.80 -8.78 -1.24
C TYR A 375 -6.82 -9.82 -1.68
N CYS A 376 -7.59 -10.39 -0.75
CA CYS A 376 -8.57 -11.41 -1.08
C CYS A 376 -9.81 -10.84 -1.75
N ARG A 377 -10.32 -9.71 -1.25
CA ARG A 377 -11.55 -9.10 -1.77
C ARG A 377 -11.33 -8.38 -3.09
N GLU A 378 -10.20 -7.70 -3.25
CA GLU A 378 -9.99 -6.70 -4.31
C GLU A 378 -9.03 -7.16 -5.41
N VAL A 379 -8.16 -8.14 -5.15
CA VAL A 379 -7.15 -8.61 -6.12
C VAL A 379 -7.35 -10.07 -6.50
N ALA A 380 -7.45 -10.99 -5.52
CA ALA A 380 -7.63 -12.42 -5.80
C ALA A 380 -8.99 -12.72 -6.46
N SER A 381 -10.02 -11.92 -6.17
CA SER A 381 -11.41 -12.18 -6.58
C SER A 381 -11.70 -12.10 -8.08
N TRP A 382 -10.77 -11.58 -8.88
CA TRP A 382 -10.93 -11.40 -10.33
C TRP A 382 -9.72 -11.82 -11.17
N THR A 383 -8.86 -12.69 -10.61
CA THR A 383 -7.78 -13.37 -11.35
C THR A 383 -7.68 -14.82 -10.86
N SER A 384 -6.75 -15.59 -11.44
CA SER A 384 -6.52 -16.99 -11.09
C SER A 384 -5.05 -17.37 -11.15
N GLU A 385 -4.66 -18.43 -10.43
CA GLU A 385 -3.29 -18.98 -10.48
C GLU A 385 -2.86 -19.32 -11.91
N GLN A 386 -3.80 -19.77 -12.75
CA GLN A 386 -3.52 -20.07 -14.15
C GLN A 386 -3.24 -18.82 -14.98
N GLU A 387 -3.88 -17.68 -14.70
CA GLU A 387 -3.56 -16.41 -15.35
C GLU A 387 -2.21 -15.85 -14.89
N VAL A 388 -1.91 -15.92 -13.59
CA VAL A 388 -0.59 -15.54 -13.05
C VAL A 388 0.50 -16.37 -13.71
N LEU A 389 0.36 -17.70 -13.75
CA LEU A 389 1.30 -18.59 -14.41
C LEU A 389 1.44 -18.27 -15.90
N SER A 390 0.35 -17.95 -16.58
CA SER A 390 0.39 -17.63 -18.01
C SER A 390 1.12 -16.30 -18.29
N ALA A 391 0.90 -15.28 -17.46
CA ALA A 391 1.63 -14.02 -17.52
C ALA A 391 3.11 -14.19 -17.16
N GLY A 392 3.40 -14.96 -16.12
CA GLY A 392 4.76 -15.33 -15.70
C GLY A 392 5.53 -16.08 -16.78
N LYS A 393 4.91 -17.05 -17.47
CA LYS A 393 5.53 -17.76 -18.60
C LYS A 393 5.79 -16.87 -19.81
N ALA A 394 4.91 -15.90 -20.06
CA ALA A 394 5.11 -14.94 -21.15
C ALA A 394 6.29 -13.99 -20.87
N ALA A 395 6.47 -13.59 -19.60
CA ALA A 395 7.55 -12.70 -19.17
C ALA A 395 8.90 -13.43 -18.96
N LEU A 396 8.86 -14.65 -18.40
CA LEU A 396 10.02 -15.42 -17.94
C LEU A 396 9.90 -16.90 -18.42
N PRO A 397 9.95 -17.17 -19.74
CA PRO A 397 9.72 -18.50 -20.30
C PRO A 397 10.76 -19.56 -19.88
N GLY A 398 11.90 -19.14 -19.30
CA GLY A 398 12.90 -20.03 -18.74
C GLY A 398 12.70 -20.40 -17.27
N PHE A 399 11.70 -19.85 -16.57
CA PHE A 399 11.48 -20.14 -15.14
C PHE A 399 10.54 -21.35 -14.93
N PRO A 400 10.70 -22.11 -13.83
CA PRO A 400 9.83 -23.25 -13.53
C PRO A 400 8.38 -22.86 -13.25
N ASP A 401 7.44 -23.73 -13.62
CA ASP A 401 6.01 -23.60 -13.28
C ASP A 401 5.77 -23.47 -11.77
N GLU A 402 6.52 -24.19 -10.93
CA GLU A 402 6.35 -24.16 -9.47
C GLU A 402 6.76 -22.81 -8.87
N VAL A 403 7.69 -22.10 -9.52
CA VAL A 403 8.08 -20.74 -9.16
C VAL A 403 7.01 -19.76 -9.64
N LEU A 404 6.63 -19.84 -10.91
CA LEU A 404 5.72 -18.88 -11.56
C LEU A 404 4.24 -18.95 -11.10
N ARG A 405 3.84 -20.01 -10.39
CA ARG A 405 2.52 -20.11 -9.73
C ARG A 405 2.41 -19.28 -8.45
N LEU A 406 3.55 -18.96 -7.81
CA LEU A 406 3.61 -18.16 -6.59
C LEU A 406 3.55 -16.66 -6.92
N ILE A 407 3.08 -15.84 -5.99
CA ILE A 407 2.90 -14.40 -6.21
C ILE A 407 4.00 -13.59 -5.54
N MET A 408 4.68 -12.72 -6.29
CA MET A 408 5.79 -11.89 -5.77
C MET A 408 5.43 -11.06 -4.51
N VAL A 409 4.19 -10.57 -4.40
CA VAL A 409 3.74 -9.75 -3.26
C VAL A 409 3.02 -10.53 -2.14
N SER A 410 2.59 -11.78 -2.39
CA SER A 410 1.83 -12.58 -1.40
C SER A 410 1.80 -14.06 -1.82
N GLY A 411 2.86 -14.79 -1.47
CA GLY A 411 3.29 -16.02 -2.17
C GLY A 411 2.23 -17.09 -2.46
N ARG A 412 1.18 -17.24 -1.64
CA ARG A 412 0.20 -18.35 -1.70
C ARG A 412 -1.27 -17.88 -1.69
N VAL A 413 -1.49 -16.63 -2.12
CA VAL A 413 -2.72 -15.86 -1.87
C VAL A 413 -4.02 -16.57 -2.25
N PHE A 414 -4.08 -17.38 -3.31
CA PHE A 414 -5.33 -18.03 -3.72
C PHE A 414 -5.86 -19.04 -2.68
N SER A 415 -4.99 -19.86 -2.11
CA SER A 415 -5.36 -20.77 -1.02
C SER A 415 -5.62 -20.04 0.28
N GLU A 416 -4.82 -19.01 0.58
CA GLU A 416 -4.97 -18.17 1.78
C GLU A 416 -6.33 -17.44 1.74
N CYS A 417 -6.72 -16.89 0.59
CA CYS A 417 -7.99 -16.17 0.41
C CYS A 417 -9.23 -17.06 0.35
N ALA A 418 -9.11 -18.29 -0.16
CA ALA A 418 -10.18 -19.28 -0.03
C ALA A 418 -10.45 -19.68 1.44
N ALA A 419 -9.45 -19.53 2.33
CA ALA A 419 -9.64 -19.67 3.77
C ALA A 419 -10.07 -18.36 4.44
N TRP A 420 -9.60 -17.20 3.96
CA TRP A 420 -9.95 -15.90 4.52
C TRP A 420 -11.43 -15.53 4.30
N ASP A 421 -11.98 -15.85 3.13
CA ASP A 421 -13.41 -15.75 2.79
C ASP A 421 -14.06 -14.42 3.23
N VAL A 422 -13.79 -13.37 2.45
CA VAL A 422 -14.29 -11.98 2.64
C VAL A 422 -15.06 -11.48 1.41
N GLY A 423 -15.52 -12.40 0.55
CA GLY A 423 -16.17 -12.09 -0.72
C GLY A 423 -15.23 -11.44 -1.75
N GLY A 424 -15.80 -10.68 -2.70
CA GLY A 424 -15.05 -10.04 -3.78
C GLY A 424 -15.62 -8.68 -4.20
N THR A 425 -14.93 -8.02 -5.14
CA THR A 425 -15.32 -6.74 -5.75
C THR A 425 -16.04 -6.91 -7.09
N THR A 426 -16.76 -5.87 -7.47
CA THR A 426 -17.40 -5.70 -8.79
C THR A 426 -16.43 -5.05 -9.79
N PRO A 427 -16.74 -5.06 -11.10
CA PRO A 427 -15.99 -4.28 -12.08
C PRO A 427 -16.00 -2.76 -11.83
N ALA A 428 -17.01 -2.22 -11.14
CA ALA A 428 -17.09 -0.79 -10.84
C ALA A 428 -16.06 -0.36 -9.79
N ASP A 429 -15.78 -1.21 -8.80
CA ASP A 429 -14.79 -0.93 -7.75
C ASP A 429 -13.36 -0.77 -8.30
N ARG A 430 -13.09 -1.33 -9.49
CA ARG A 430 -11.83 -1.28 -10.24
C ARG A 430 -11.91 -0.49 -11.55
N ALA A 431 -12.94 0.35 -11.71
CA ALA A 431 -13.00 1.30 -12.81
C ALA A 431 -11.82 2.30 -12.74
N LEU A 432 -11.43 2.85 -13.89
CA LEU A 432 -10.49 3.97 -13.93
C LEU A 432 -11.12 5.17 -13.19
N VAL A 433 -10.35 5.84 -12.35
CA VAL A 433 -10.80 7.01 -11.60
C VAL A 433 -10.68 8.25 -12.48
N GLU A 434 -11.77 9.01 -12.60
CA GLU A 434 -11.81 10.27 -13.33
C GLU A 434 -11.77 11.45 -12.36
N SER A 435 -10.87 12.42 -12.57
CA SER A 435 -10.77 13.63 -11.73
C SER A 435 -9.98 14.77 -12.38
N ASP A 436 -10.30 15.99 -11.98
CA ASP A 436 -9.58 17.24 -12.30
C ASP A 436 -8.59 17.67 -11.20
N VAL A 437 -8.52 16.97 -10.06
CA VAL A 437 -7.55 17.28 -8.98
C VAL A 437 -6.12 17.14 -9.50
N PRO A 438 -5.27 18.18 -9.36
CA PRO A 438 -3.87 18.12 -9.75
C PRO A 438 -3.14 16.91 -9.14
N SER A 439 -2.52 16.09 -9.99
CA SER A 439 -1.97 14.79 -9.59
C SER A 439 -0.57 14.51 -10.16
N LEU A 440 0.43 14.33 -9.29
CA LEU A 440 1.76 13.87 -9.66
C LEU A 440 1.89 12.35 -9.44
N LEU A 441 2.17 11.60 -10.50
CA LEU A 441 2.31 10.15 -10.51
C LEU A 441 3.77 9.79 -10.77
N MET A 442 4.42 9.11 -9.83
CA MET A 442 5.82 8.70 -9.93
C MET A 442 5.98 7.19 -9.84
N GLY A 443 6.98 6.65 -10.55
CA GLY A 443 7.32 5.23 -10.47
C GLY A 443 8.77 4.96 -10.92
N GLY A 444 9.42 4.01 -10.26
CA GLY A 444 10.79 3.63 -10.57
C GLY A 444 10.90 2.86 -11.87
N VAL A 445 11.91 3.18 -12.69
CA VAL A 445 12.24 2.40 -13.89
C VAL A 445 12.72 0.99 -13.53
N LEU A 446 13.28 0.80 -12.32
CA LEU A 446 13.68 -0.49 -11.76
C LEU A 446 12.73 -0.98 -10.67
N ASP A 447 11.49 -0.48 -10.62
CA ASP A 447 10.46 -0.99 -9.71
C ASP A 447 9.95 -2.36 -10.22
N GLY A 448 10.38 -3.43 -9.54
CA GLY A 448 9.97 -4.80 -9.82
C GLY A 448 8.58 -5.19 -9.29
N VAL A 449 7.83 -4.25 -8.70
CA VAL A 449 6.56 -4.49 -8.00
C VAL A 449 5.41 -3.68 -8.60
N THR A 450 5.57 -2.35 -8.71
CA THR A 450 4.61 -1.41 -9.31
C THR A 450 5.31 -0.58 -10.42
N PRO A 451 5.56 -1.20 -11.58
CA PRO A 451 6.50 -0.68 -12.57
C PRO A 451 6.03 0.64 -13.17
N ALA A 452 6.95 1.60 -13.37
CA ALA A 452 6.69 3.00 -13.80
C ALA A 452 5.58 3.21 -14.85
N ARG A 453 5.45 2.31 -15.84
CA ARG A 453 4.36 2.28 -16.85
C ARG A 453 2.93 2.29 -16.29
N TRP A 454 2.77 2.05 -14.99
CA TRP A 454 1.48 2.08 -14.28
C TRP A 454 1.03 3.49 -13.91
N ALA A 455 1.95 4.45 -13.77
CA ALA A 455 1.60 5.87 -13.71
C ALA A 455 0.76 6.28 -14.94
N ASP A 456 1.17 5.84 -16.15
CA ASP A 456 0.45 6.09 -17.42
C ASP A 456 -0.92 5.37 -17.51
N VAL A 457 -1.21 4.40 -16.63
CA VAL A 457 -2.52 3.77 -16.56
C VAL A 457 -3.49 4.65 -15.79
N VAL A 458 -3.08 5.18 -14.64
CA VAL A 458 -3.89 6.06 -13.80
C VAL A 458 -4.04 7.44 -14.43
N ALA A 459 -2.98 8.00 -15.01
CA ALA A 459 -2.98 9.32 -15.69
C ALA A 459 -4.09 9.48 -16.74
N LYS A 460 -4.56 8.38 -17.36
CA LYS A 460 -5.62 8.41 -18.38
C LYS A 460 -6.97 8.92 -17.89
N GLY A 461 -7.23 8.89 -16.58
CA GLY A 461 -8.45 9.45 -15.99
C GLY A 461 -8.24 10.80 -15.30
N LEU A 462 -7.00 11.27 -15.18
CA LEU A 462 -6.68 12.45 -14.38
C LEU A 462 -6.30 13.61 -15.31
N GLU A 463 -7.21 14.57 -15.49
CA GLU A 463 -7.08 15.64 -16.48
C GLU A 463 -5.84 16.52 -16.24
N ASN A 464 -5.57 16.81 -14.97
CA ASN A 464 -4.46 17.65 -14.52
C ASN A 464 -3.33 16.79 -13.91
N SER A 465 -2.81 15.82 -14.67
CA SER A 465 -1.79 14.89 -14.17
C SER A 465 -0.46 14.89 -14.91
N GLU A 466 0.62 14.65 -14.15
CA GLU A 466 1.96 14.37 -14.66
C GLU A 466 2.42 12.98 -14.25
N ALA A 467 2.62 12.09 -15.23
CA ALA A 467 3.32 10.82 -15.03
C ALA A 467 4.83 10.99 -15.27
N ILE A 468 5.65 10.51 -14.33
CA ILE A 468 7.11 10.60 -14.37
C ILE A 468 7.75 9.26 -13.98
N ALA A 469 8.46 8.65 -14.92
CA ALA A 469 9.32 7.50 -14.66
C ALA A 469 10.69 7.97 -14.18
N ILE A 470 11.16 7.47 -13.03
CA ILE A 470 12.45 7.88 -12.43
C ILE A 470 13.54 6.83 -12.76
N PRO A 471 14.59 7.20 -13.53
CA PRO A 471 15.68 6.29 -13.89
C PRO A 471 16.40 5.74 -12.67
N GLY A 472 16.89 4.49 -12.74
CA GLY A 472 17.79 3.92 -11.73
C GLY A 472 17.22 3.74 -10.32
N VAL A 473 15.94 4.01 -10.10
CA VAL A 473 15.24 3.93 -8.81
C VAL A 473 14.22 2.79 -8.81
N GLY A 474 14.01 2.19 -7.64
CA GLY A 474 13.10 1.07 -7.44
C GLY A 474 11.71 1.48 -6.95
N HIS A 475 11.21 0.72 -5.99
CA HIS A 475 9.89 0.87 -5.38
C HIS A 475 9.95 1.75 -4.12
N ASP A 476 9.01 2.67 -3.95
CA ASP A 476 9.08 3.82 -3.05
C ASP A 476 10.20 4.78 -3.50
N VAL A 477 9.84 5.65 -4.44
CA VAL A 477 10.75 6.40 -5.31
C VAL A 477 11.28 7.67 -4.64
N ILE A 478 10.41 8.40 -3.93
CA ILE A 478 10.72 9.65 -3.23
C ILE A 478 11.72 9.40 -2.11
N SER A 479 11.57 8.32 -1.35
CA SER A 479 12.50 7.98 -0.26
C SER A 479 13.90 7.61 -0.78
N GLN A 480 14.00 7.20 -2.04
CA GLN A 480 15.24 6.79 -2.71
C GLN A 480 15.90 7.89 -3.57
N SER A 481 15.19 8.97 -3.91
CA SER A 481 15.64 9.95 -4.92
C SER A 481 15.43 11.40 -4.47
N PRO A 482 16.52 12.14 -4.17
CA PRO A 482 16.45 13.58 -3.89
C PRO A 482 15.82 14.39 -5.04
N CYS A 483 15.97 13.94 -6.28
CA CYS A 483 15.30 14.54 -7.44
C CYS A 483 13.78 14.35 -7.36
N ALA A 484 13.30 13.12 -7.12
CA ALA A 484 11.86 12.86 -6.94
C ALA A 484 11.27 13.59 -5.73
N ARG A 485 12.00 13.65 -4.61
CA ARG A 485 11.64 14.48 -3.45
C ARG A 485 11.47 15.95 -3.83
N SER A 486 12.45 16.54 -4.52
CA SER A 486 12.38 17.95 -4.94
C SER A 486 11.21 18.24 -5.90
N MET A 487 10.87 17.28 -6.76
CA MET A 487 9.70 17.36 -7.65
C MET A 487 8.39 17.31 -6.86
N MET A 488 8.28 16.44 -5.85
CA MET A 488 7.12 16.40 -4.95
C MET A 488 6.96 17.72 -4.18
N ASP A 489 8.04 18.25 -3.62
CA ASP A 489 8.01 19.49 -2.82
C ASP A 489 7.59 20.69 -3.69
N ALA A 490 8.14 20.80 -4.90
CA ALA A 490 7.74 21.82 -5.87
C ALA A 490 6.26 21.69 -6.30
N PHE A 491 5.78 20.45 -6.47
CA PHE A 491 4.40 20.16 -6.85
C PHE A 491 3.41 20.51 -5.73
N PHE A 492 3.70 20.17 -4.47
CA PHE A 492 2.84 20.60 -3.36
C PHE A 492 2.84 22.13 -3.19
N ASP A 493 3.91 22.82 -3.56
CA ASP A 493 3.97 24.28 -3.53
C ASP A 493 3.08 24.94 -4.59
N ASP A 494 3.16 24.51 -5.85
CA ASP A 494 2.33 25.01 -6.94
C ASP A 494 1.89 23.86 -7.87
N PRO A 495 0.78 23.17 -7.56
CA PRO A 495 0.39 21.96 -8.28
C PRO A 495 -0.18 22.24 -9.68
N ASN A 496 -0.38 23.51 -10.05
CA ASN A 496 -0.78 23.93 -11.40
C ASN A 496 0.43 24.24 -12.30
N ARG A 497 1.64 24.20 -11.75
CA ARG A 497 2.87 24.49 -12.48
C ARG A 497 3.54 23.18 -12.94
N PRO A 498 3.99 23.10 -14.21
CA PRO A 498 4.74 21.95 -14.68
C PRO A 498 5.97 21.66 -13.81
N VAL A 499 6.12 20.41 -13.41
CA VAL A 499 7.22 19.93 -12.57
C VAL A 499 8.55 20.04 -13.32
N ASP A 500 9.60 20.55 -12.64
CA ASP A 500 10.93 20.60 -13.23
C ASP A 500 11.58 19.22 -13.21
N ARG A 501 11.77 18.65 -14.40
CA ARG A 501 12.33 17.31 -14.61
C ARG A 501 13.83 17.33 -14.91
N SER A 502 14.51 18.49 -14.81
CA SER A 502 15.91 18.64 -15.26
C SER A 502 16.89 17.72 -14.51
N CYS A 503 16.64 17.46 -13.22
CA CYS A 503 17.50 16.60 -12.39
C CYS A 503 17.48 15.12 -12.80
N LEU A 504 16.53 14.67 -13.63
CA LEU A 504 16.50 13.29 -14.13
C LEU A 504 17.70 12.95 -15.02
N ASN A 505 18.31 13.95 -15.66
CA ASN A 505 19.47 13.75 -16.54
C ASN A 505 20.74 13.31 -15.79
N ASP A 506 20.81 13.60 -14.49
CA ASP A 506 21.94 13.27 -13.62
C ASP A 506 21.77 11.94 -12.88
N ILE A 507 20.60 11.27 -13.02
CA ILE A 507 20.34 10.00 -12.34
C ILE A 507 20.84 8.82 -13.19
N THR A 508 21.87 8.15 -12.67
CA THR A 508 22.42 6.91 -13.24
C THR A 508 22.34 5.76 -12.24
N ILE A 509 22.15 4.54 -12.73
CA ILE A 509 22.37 3.33 -11.92
C ILE A 509 23.83 3.34 -11.45
N PRO A 510 24.11 3.16 -10.14
CA PRO A 510 25.48 3.11 -9.62
C PRO A 510 26.35 2.05 -10.31
N PRO A 511 27.69 2.18 -10.22
CA PRO A 511 28.58 1.09 -10.61
C PRO A 511 28.22 -0.19 -9.86
N PHE A 512 28.03 -1.30 -10.58
CA PHE A 512 27.85 -2.60 -9.95
C PHE A 512 29.15 -3.07 -9.29
N GLU A 513 29.02 -3.82 -8.20
CA GLU A 513 30.14 -4.45 -7.52
C GLU A 513 30.76 -5.54 -8.41
N THR A 514 32.09 -5.66 -8.39
CA THR A 514 32.84 -6.67 -9.15
C THR A 514 33.98 -7.25 -8.29
N PRO A 515 34.45 -8.48 -8.56
CA PRO A 515 35.50 -9.14 -7.76
C PRO A 515 36.88 -8.47 -7.78
#